data_AF-A0A0F9S3F7-F1
#
_entry.id   AF-A0A0F9S3F7-F1
#
_cell.length_a   1.000
_cell.length_b   1.000
_cell.length_c   1.000
_cell.angle_alpha   90.00
_cell.angle_beta   90.00
_cell.angle_gamma   90.00
#
_symmetry.space_group_name_H-M   'P 1'
#
loop_
_entity.id
_entity.type
_entity.pdbx_description
1 polymer ?
#
loop_
_entity_poly.entity_id
_entity_poly.type
_entity_poly.pdbx_seq_one_letter_code
_entity_poly.pdbx_strand_id
1 'polypeptide(L)'
;MITTKRINRTTWTAITTAGQQGTCWMYENIKGEGGVFISHSNTGSLPRIRIGFRVWKPNDNTNICLLGPDDLNDIFYARCLNASEEVKLCVDVI
;
A
#
# COMPACT_ATOMS: atom_id res chain seq x y z
N MET A 1 1.80 12.75 7.46
CA MET A 1 0.67 12.41 8.36
C MET A 1 0.53 10.91 8.33
N ILE A 2 0.65 10.26 9.49
CA ILE A 2 0.61 8.79 9.57
C ILE A 2 -0.84 8.32 9.75
N THR A 3 -1.31 7.46 8.85
CA THR A 3 -2.61 6.78 8.96
C THR A 3 -2.44 5.27 8.89
N THR A 4 -3.39 4.54 9.49
CA THR A 4 -3.43 3.08 9.42
C THR A 4 -4.61 2.63 8.59
N LYS A 5 -4.36 1.75 7.61
CA LYS A 5 -5.37 1.20 6.69
C LYS A 5 -5.44 -0.32 6.86
N ARG A 6 -6.66 -0.87 6.86
CA ARG A 6 -6.89 -2.31 6.88
C ARG A 6 -6.92 -2.82 5.44
N ILE A 7 -6.01 -3.73 5.10
CA ILE A 7 -5.82 -4.25 3.75
C ILE A 7 -6.16 -5.73 3.74
N ASN A 8 -6.90 -6.16 2.71
CA ASN A 8 -7.26 -7.55 2.46
C ASN A 8 -7.10 -7.86 0.96
N ARG A 9 -7.45 -9.08 0.54
CA ARG A 9 -7.42 -9.48 -0.87
C ARG A 9 -8.71 -9.16 -1.64
N THR A 10 -9.82 -8.77 -1.01
CA THR A 10 -11.09 -8.63 -1.75
C THR A 10 -11.08 -7.40 -2.64
N THR A 11 -10.57 -6.28 -2.16
CA THR A 11 -10.54 -5.01 -2.89
C THR A 11 -9.17 -4.35 -2.89
N TRP A 12 -8.90 -3.52 -3.91
CA TRP A 12 -7.81 -2.55 -3.85
C TRP A 12 -8.24 -1.40 -2.95
N THR A 13 -7.47 -1.14 -1.91
CA THR A 13 -7.75 -0.06 -0.94
C THR A 13 -6.86 1.12 -1.25
N ALA A 14 -7.45 2.30 -1.48
CA ALA A 14 -6.66 3.53 -1.64
C ALA A 14 -5.93 3.85 -0.33
N ILE A 15 -4.62 4.04 -0.42
CA ILE A 15 -3.74 4.34 0.72
C ILE A 15 -3.26 5.79 0.71
N THR A 16 -3.36 6.48 -0.44
CA THR A 16 -3.11 7.92 -0.58
C THR A 16 -4.31 8.61 -1.25
N THR A 17 -4.30 9.95 -1.31
CA THR A 17 -5.13 10.73 -2.24
C THR A 17 -4.32 11.15 -3.47
N ALA A 18 -4.98 11.78 -4.45
CA ALA A 18 -4.34 12.22 -5.69
C ALA A 18 -3.12 13.12 -5.41
N GLY A 19 -1.98 12.78 -6.03
CA GLY A 19 -0.74 13.56 -5.97
C GLY A 19 0.02 13.46 -4.65
N GLN A 20 -0.44 12.64 -3.70
CA GLN A 20 0.27 12.43 -2.44
C GLN A 20 1.41 11.42 -2.60
N GLN A 21 2.56 11.78 -2.04
CA GLN A 21 3.75 10.95 -1.94
C GLN A 21 3.99 10.57 -0.48
N GLY A 22 4.89 9.62 -0.24
CA GLY A 22 5.21 9.25 1.13
C GLY A 22 5.84 7.88 1.25
N THR A 23 5.56 7.23 2.37
CA THR A 23 6.05 5.89 2.66
C THR A 23 4.95 5.01 3.24
N CYS A 24 5.03 3.70 3.03
CA CYS A 24 4.16 2.76 3.71
C CYS A 24 4.91 1.51 4.19
N TRP A 25 4.46 0.97 5.32
CA TRP A 25 5.02 -0.23 5.93
C TRP A 25 3.92 -1.03 6.61
N MET A 26 4.15 -2.32 6.79
CA MET A 26 3.19 -3.19 7.44
C MET A 26 3.30 -3.06 8.96
N TYR A 27 2.23 -2.65 9.62
CA TYR A 27 2.19 -2.52 11.07
C TYR A 27 1.92 -3.86 11.76
N GLU A 28 0.95 -4.62 11.24
CA GLU A 28 0.46 -5.84 11.88
C GLU A 28 -0.09 -6.83 10.86
N ASN A 29 0.22 -8.11 11.04
CA ASN A 29 -0.47 -9.22 10.38
C ASN A 29 -1.69 -9.62 11.21
N ILE A 30 -2.88 -9.30 10.70
CA ILE A 30 -4.13 -9.72 11.34
C ILE A 30 -4.39 -11.20 11.01
N LYS A 31 -4.10 -11.63 9.77
CA LYS A 31 -4.21 -13.02 9.30
C LYS A 31 -3.14 -13.36 8.25
N GLY A 32 -2.59 -14.57 8.33
CA GLY A 32 -1.62 -15.11 7.37
C GLY A 32 -0.19 -14.60 7.55
N GLU A 33 0.66 -14.83 6.54
CA GLU A 33 2.10 -14.50 6.58
C GLU A 33 2.38 -13.02 6.29
N GLY A 34 1.44 -12.35 5.63
CA GLY A 34 1.42 -10.91 5.50
C GLY A 34 2.29 -10.40 4.37
N GLY A 35 1.70 -10.31 3.18
CA GLY A 35 2.29 -9.59 2.07
C GLY A 35 1.27 -8.70 1.38
N VAL A 36 1.68 -7.49 1.02
CA VAL A 36 0.83 -6.50 0.34
C VAL A 36 1.47 -6.13 -0.97
N PHE A 37 0.68 -6.06 -2.04
CA PHE A 37 1.03 -5.38 -3.29
C PHE A 37 0.60 -3.93 -3.24
N ILE A 38 1.47 -3.06 -3.72
CA ILE A 38 1.13 -1.67 -4.04
C ILE A 38 0.85 -1.56 -5.54
N SER A 39 0.01 -0.62 -5.93
CA SER A 39 -0.26 -0.26 -7.31
C SER A 39 -0.56 1.23 -7.35
N HIS A 40 -0.34 1.89 -8.48
CA HIS A 40 -0.78 3.27 -8.65
C HIS A 40 -1.67 3.41 -9.88
N SER A 41 -2.57 4.39 -9.84
CA SER A 41 -3.32 4.84 -11.01
C SER A 41 -3.83 6.24 -10.82
N ASN A 42 -3.99 6.92 -11.95
CA ASN A 42 -4.75 8.16 -12.03
C ASN A 42 -6.20 7.98 -11.58
N THR A 43 -6.75 9.07 -11.05
CA THR A 43 -8.15 9.17 -10.63
C THR A 43 -9.09 8.75 -11.77
N GLY A 44 -10.00 7.81 -11.51
CA GLY A 44 -10.98 7.33 -12.51
C GLY A 44 -10.49 6.21 -13.44
N SER A 45 -9.27 5.70 -13.26
CA SER A 45 -8.78 4.50 -13.95
C SER A 45 -8.70 3.30 -13.01
N LEU A 46 -8.85 2.08 -13.55
CA LEU A 46 -8.51 0.87 -12.79
C LEU A 46 -7.01 0.88 -12.45
N PRO A 47 -6.59 0.38 -11.26
CA PRO A 47 -5.19 0.34 -10.84
C PRO A 47 -4.31 -0.25 -11.93
N ARG A 48 -3.35 0.52 -12.46
CA ARG A 48 -2.36 0.00 -13.39
C ARG A 48 -1.33 -0.72 -12.53
N ILE A 49 -1.34 -2.04 -12.57
CA ILE A 49 -0.38 -2.88 -11.83
C ILE A 49 1.01 -2.63 -12.44
N ARG A 50 1.72 -1.61 -11.95
CA ARG A 50 3.09 -1.30 -12.38
C ARG A 50 4.14 -1.66 -11.33
N ILE A 51 3.77 -1.72 -10.06
CA ILE A 51 4.76 -1.75 -8.98
C ILE A 51 4.33 -2.68 -7.86
N GLY A 52 4.41 -4.00 -8.09
CA GLY A 52 4.13 -4.99 -7.07
C GLY A 52 5.24 -5.11 -6.03
N PHE A 53 5.46 -4.08 -5.20
CA PHE A 53 6.34 -4.22 -4.05
C PHE A 53 5.67 -5.07 -2.98
N ARG A 54 6.40 -6.04 -2.43
CA ARG A 54 6.02 -6.69 -1.18
C ARG A 54 6.41 -5.80 -0.02
N VAL A 55 5.41 -5.29 0.68
CA VAL A 55 5.64 -4.67 1.99
C VAL A 55 5.65 -5.78 3.03
N TRP A 56 6.74 -5.93 3.78
CA TRP A 56 6.85 -6.85 4.90
C TRP A 56 6.75 -6.11 6.23
N LYS A 57 6.50 -6.85 7.30
CA LYS A 57 6.61 -6.31 8.66
C LYS A 57 8.02 -5.74 8.85
N PRO A 58 8.19 -4.51 9.39
CA PRO A 58 9.50 -3.93 9.60
C PRO A 58 10.20 -4.72 10.70
N ASN A 59 11.01 -5.68 10.29
CA ASN A 59 12.02 -6.30 11.14
C ASN A 59 13.29 -5.43 11.15
N ASP A 60 13.37 -4.47 10.21
CA ASP A 60 14.37 -3.42 10.04
C ASP A 60 13.78 -2.27 9.18
N ASN A 61 14.50 -1.15 9.08
CA ASN A 61 14.06 0.04 8.32
C ASN A 61 14.09 -0.15 6.79
N THR A 62 14.45 -1.33 6.27
CA THR A 62 14.54 -1.59 4.83
C THR A 62 13.23 -2.12 4.23
N ASN A 63 12.27 -2.50 5.08
CA ASN A 63 10.96 -3.02 4.66
C ASN A 63 9.90 -1.93 4.40
N ILE A 64 10.35 -0.70 4.19
CA ILE A 64 9.51 0.46 3.89
C ILE A 64 9.36 0.60 2.38
N CYS A 65 8.13 0.68 1.89
CA CYS A 65 7.85 1.00 0.50
C CYS A 65 7.76 2.52 0.33
N LEU A 66 8.58 3.07 -0.56
CA LEU A 66 8.51 4.47 -0.97
C LEU A 66 7.38 4.64 -2.00
N LEU A 67 6.52 5.63 -1.78
CA LEU A 67 5.46 6.06 -2.69
C LEU A 67 5.96 7.32 -3.39
N GLY A 68 6.67 7.14 -4.50
CA GLY A 68 7.28 8.22 -5.28
C GLY A 68 6.25 8.95 -6.16
N PRO A 69 6.41 10.27 -6.39
CA PRO A 69 5.50 11.03 -7.23
C PRO A 69 5.69 10.67 -8.71
N ASP A 70 4.71 9.98 -9.31
CA ASP A 70 4.71 9.68 -10.75
C ASP A 70 3.84 10.69 -11.55
N ASP A 71 2.76 11.22 -10.96
CA ASP A 71 1.89 12.26 -11.56
C ASP A 71 1.07 12.99 -10.46
N LEU A 72 0.63 14.24 -10.68
CA LEU A 72 -0.19 15.03 -9.75
C LEU A 72 -1.56 14.40 -9.44
N ASN A 73 -1.99 13.44 -10.27
CA ASN A 73 -3.28 12.77 -10.15
C ASN A 73 -3.18 11.31 -9.68
N ASP A 74 -1.98 10.83 -9.40
CA ASP A 74 -1.77 9.43 -9.05
C ASP A 74 -2.24 9.13 -7.64
N ILE A 75 -2.93 8.00 -7.50
CA ILE A 75 -3.38 7.44 -6.23
C ILE A 75 -2.72 6.08 -6.07
N PHE A 76 -2.13 5.84 -4.89
CA PHE A 76 -1.61 4.54 -4.53
C PHE A 76 -2.69 3.69 -3.87
N TYR A 77 -2.73 2.43 -4.28
CA TYR A 77 -3.64 1.39 -3.79
C TYR A 77 -2.84 0.22 -3.23
N ALA A 78 -3.38 -0.41 -2.20
CA ALA A 78 -2.81 -1.61 -1.59
C ALA A 78 -3.80 -2.77 -1.61
N ARG A 79 -3.28 -3.99 -1.75
CA ARG A 79 -4.07 -5.24 -1.68
C ARG A 79 -3.19 -6.38 -1.18
N CYS A 80 -3.72 -7.29 -0.37
CA CYS A 80 -2.95 -8.45 0.05
C CYS A 80 -2.55 -9.33 -1.14
N LEU A 81 -1.49 -10.12 -0.97
CA LEU A 81 -1.03 -11.13 -1.92
C LEU A 81 -2.00 -12.31 -1.96
N ASN A 82 -2.24 -12.91 -0.78
CA ASN A 82 -3.02 -14.14 -0.67
C ASN A 82 -4.45 -13.87 -0.21
N ALA A 83 -5.38 -14.74 -0.61
CA ALA A 83 -6.81 -14.59 -0.33
C ALA A 83 -7.17 -14.67 1.17
N SER A 84 -6.39 -15.41 1.95
CA SER A 84 -6.58 -15.58 3.39
C SER A 84 -5.90 -14.48 4.23
N GLU A 85 -5.16 -13.56 3.60
CA GLU A 85 -4.35 -12.58 4.30
C GLU A 85 -5.09 -11.29 4.61
N GLU A 86 -4.75 -10.73 5.77
CA GLU A 86 -5.26 -9.45 6.22
C GLU A 86 -4.21 -8.75 7.07
N VAL A 87 -3.95 -7.47 6.77
CA VAL A 87 -2.91 -6.70 7.44
C VAL A 87 -3.37 -5.29 7.77
N LYS A 88 -2.70 -4.67 8.76
CA LYS A 88 -2.73 -3.22 8.95
C LYS A 88 -1.49 -2.61 8.30
N LEU A 89 -1.71 -1.71 7.35
CA LEU A 89 -0.66 -0.94 6.69
C LEU A 89 -0.61 0.46 7.29
N CYS A 90 0.56 0.88 7.76
CA CYS A 90 0.83 2.27 8.09
C CYS A 90 1.25 3.02 6.82
N VAL A 91 0.76 4.24 6.67
CA VAL A 91 1.05 5.11 5.53
C VAL A 91 1.36 6.49 6.06
N ASP A 92 2.56 7.00 5.78
CA ASP A 92 2.97 8.36 6.09
C ASP A 92 3.06 9.17 4.80
N VAL A 93 2.08 10.05 4.58
CA VAL A 93 2.02 10.92 3.39
C VAL A 93 2.56 12.31 3.69
N ILE A 94 3.22 12.91 2.69
CA ILE A 94 3.76 14.28 2.67
C ILE A 94 3.10 15.07 1.55
#